data_AF-A0A661AKN7-F1
#
_entry.id   AF-A0A661AKN7-F1
#
_cell.length_a   1.000
_cell.length_b   1.000
_cell.length_c   1.000
_cell.angle_alpha   90.00
_cell.angle_beta   90.00
_cell.angle_gamma   90.00
#
_symmetry.space_group_name_H-M   'P 1'
#
loop_
_entity.id
_entity.type
_entity.pdbx_description
1 polymer ?
#
loop_
_entity_poly.entity_id
_entity_poly.type
_entity_poly.pdbx_seq_one_letter_code
_entity_poly.pdbx_strand_id
1 'polypeptide(L)'
;MKLSVLKERTGAGFVFEVSEGKKEFEGDISGDLERVYLVLKQTIDALGENPFKELIIEFKDGNLVISGTRDGFVGIFVSGPVDVNEIRKAIIEAEEAEKAEVVEAEKVEEVVEEAPAEAPAPEAVEVEETPVEAPAPPVEEKVEVLGDEVVEQLKGIAGNYLGDFAEEIFMNVWGDEGMDGKEKTRDNLIEFIYALQRSASMIIGPSKAQSMAEEMIERVKQG
;
A
#
# COMPACT_ATOMS: atom_id res chain seq x y z
N MET A 1 10.45 -14.78 -13.35
CA MET A 1 11.37 -15.49 -12.43
C MET A 1 11.11 -16.99 -12.44
N LYS A 2 12.12 -17.86 -12.29
CA LYS A 2 11.87 -19.29 -12.05
C LYS A 2 11.51 -19.57 -10.58
N LEU A 3 10.21 -19.68 -10.30
CA LEU A 3 9.68 -19.93 -8.96
C LEU A 3 10.15 -21.27 -8.34
N SER A 4 10.40 -22.29 -9.14
CA SER A 4 10.87 -23.60 -8.68
C SER A 4 12.24 -23.53 -8.02
N VAL A 5 13.16 -22.80 -8.65
CA VAL A 5 14.51 -22.55 -8.11
C VAL A 5 14.42 -21.77 -6.80
N LEU A 6 13.54 -20.76 -6.75
CA LEU A 6 13.33 -19.95 -5.57
C LEU A 6 12.78 -20.79 -4.40
N LYS A 7 11.81 -21.65 -4.68
CA LYS A 7 11.19 -22.56 -3.70
C LYS A 7 12.19 -23.57 -3.15
N GLU A 8 12.98 -24.21 -4.01
CA GLU A 8 14.01 -25.17 -3.61
C GLU A 8 15.09 -24.54 -2.72
N ARG A 9 15.53 -23.32 -3.04
CA ARG A 9 16.60 -22.63 -2.29
C ARG A 9 16.15 -22.09 -0.95
N THR A 10 14.91 -21.59 -0.88
CA THR A 10 14.36 -21.01 0.34
C THR A 10 13.72 -22.06 1.25
N GLY A 11 13.55 -23.30 0.77
CA GLY A 11 12.76 -24.31 1.47
C GLY A 11 11.29 -23.90 1.64
N ALA A 12 10.81 -22.97 0.83
CA ALA A 12 9.48 -22.39 0.97
C ALA A 12 8.39 -23.44 0.70
N GLY A 13 7.36 -23.42 1.52
CA GLY A 13 6.15 -24.21 1.26
C GLY A 13 5.40 -23.67 0.04
N PHE A 14 5.51 -22.35 -0.17
CA PHE A 14 4.78 -21.62 -1.20
C PHE A 14 5.55 -20.38 -1.67
N VAL A 15 5.60 -20.15 -2.98
CA VAL A 15 6.14 -18.95 -3.61
C VAL A 15 5.20 -18.43 -4.71
N PHE A 16 5.19 -17.13 -4.94
CA PHE A 16 4.45 -16.52 -6.03
C PHE A 16 5.17 -15.29 -6.60
N GLU A 17 4.92 -15.00 -7.87
CA GLU A 17 5.37 -13.79 -8.56
C GLU A 17 4.16 -13.07 -9.15
N VAL A 18 4.13 -11.75 -8.96
CA VAL A 18 3.23 -10.84 -9.63
C VAL A 18 4.06 -9.88 -10.45
N SER A 19 3.83 -9.86 -11.74
CA SER A 19 4.36 -8.83 -12.64
C SER A 19 3.31 -8.42 -13.66
N GLU A 20 3.57 -7.37 -14.43
CA GLU A 20 2.65 -6.88 -15.47
C GLU A 20 2.17 -8.03 -16.37
N GLY A 21 0.90 -8.41 -16.23
CA GLY A 21 0.25 -9.45 -17.03
C GLY A 21 0.62 -10.90 -16.68
N LYS A 22 1.47 -11.15 -15.68
CA LYS A 22 1.92 -12.50 -15.31
C LYS A 22 1.63 -12.81 -13.83
N LYS A 23 0.88 -13.90 -13.61
CA LYS A 23 0.68 -14.52 -12.28
C LYS A 23 1.27 -15.91 -12.34
N GLU A 24 2.32 -16.16 -11.58
CA GLU A 24 2.88 -17.49 -11.41
C GLU A 24 2.91 -17.84 -9.91
N PHE A 25 2.60 -19.09 -9.60
CA PHE A 25 2.60 -19.60 -8.24
C PHE A 25 3.14 -21.04 -8.21
N GLU A 26 3.82 -21.39 -7.13
CA GLU A 26 4.38 -22.72 -6.95
C GLU A 26 4.36 -23.15 -5.48
N GLY A 27 3.75 -24.30 -5.19
CA GLY A 27 3.61 -24.83 -3.83
C GLY A 27 2.18 -25.19 -3.43
N ASP A 28 2.04 -25.73 -2.22
CA ASP A 28 0.73 -26.03 -1.63
C ASP A 28 0.13 -24.74 -1.07
N ILE A 29 -0.78 -24.14 -1.83
CA ILE A 29 -1.58 -22.99 -1.40
C ILE A 29 -2.81 -23.50 -0.64
N SER A 30 -2.97 -23.06 0.60
CA SER A 30 -4.30 -23.05 1.23
C SER A 30 -5.14 -21.93 0.60
N GLY A 31 -6.46 -22.10 0.47
CA GLY A 31 -7.34 -21.07 -0.12
C GLY A 31 -7.26 -19.70 0.58
N ASP A 32 -6.81 -19.68 1.83
CA ASP A 32 -6.57 -18.46 2.60
C ASP A 32 -5.34 -17.68 2.09
N LEU A 33 -4.27 -18.36 1.65
CA LEU A 33 -3.07 -17.72 1.09
C LEU A 33 -3.34 -17.09 -0.28
N GLU A 34 -4.24 -17.67 -1.08
CA GLU A 34 -4.66 -17.06 -2.35
C GLU A 34 -5.45 -15.77 -2.14
N ARG A 35 -6.26 -15.69 -1.07
CA ARG A 35 -6.93 -14.45 -0.67
C ARG A 35 -5.95 -13.40 -0.17
N VAL A 36 -5.00 -13.81 0.67
CA VAL A 36 -3.92 -12.92 1.16
C VAL A 36 -3.15 -12.33 -0.02
N TYR A 37 -2.77 -13.15 -0.99
CA TYR A 37 -2.18 -12.72 -2.26
C TYR A 37 -3.02 -11.66 -2.98
N LEU A 38 -4.32 -11.91 -3.15
CA LEU A 38 -5.20 -11.04 -3.95
C LEU A 38 -5.37 -9.67 -3.31
N VAL A 39 -5.54 -9.64 -1.98
CA VAL A 39 -5.63 -8.41 -1.21
C VAL A 39 -4.31 -7.63 -1.30
N LEU A 40 -3.17 -8.29 -1.11
CA LEU A 40 -1.86 -7.65 -1.20
C LEU A 40 -1.60 -7.05 -2.59
N LYS A 41 -1.95 -7.78 -3.65
CA LYS A 41 -1.85 -7.26 -5.01
C LYS A 41 -2.71 -6.01 -5.19
N GLN A 42 -3.97 -6.05 -4.78
CA GLN A 42 -4.87 -4.88 -4.88
C GLN A 42 -4.34 -3.68 -4.11
N THR A 43 -3.75 -3.92 -2.92
CA THR A 43 -3.12 -2.88 -2.12
C THR A 43 -1.90 -2.28 -2.83
N ILE A 44 -1.03 -3.11 -3.42
CA ILE A 44 0.17 -2.65 -4.14
C ILE A 44 -0.21 -1.92 -5.44
N ASP A 45 -1.14 -2.48 -6.22
CA ASP A 45 -1.67 -1.86 -7.44
C ASP A 45 -2.29 -0.47 -7.13
N ALA A 46 -2.92 -0.31 -5.96
CA ALA A 46 -3.47 0.98 -5.51
C ALA A 46 -2.40 2.00 -5.08
N LEU A 47 -1.20 1.54 -4.73
CA LEU A 47 -0.07 2.39 -4.30
C LEU A 47 0.74 2.91 -5.50
N GLY A 48 0.55 2.33 -6.69
CA GLY A 48 1.12 2.80 -7.97
C GLY A 48 2.60 2.45 -8.13
N GLU A 49 3.47 3.01 -7.29
CA GLU A 49 4.87 2.60 -7.18
C GLU A 49 5.07 1.66 -6.00
N ASN A 50 5.93 0.67 -6.17
CA ASN A 50 6.18 -0.35 -5.17
C ASN A 50 6.73 0.30 -3.88
N PRO A 51 5.92 0.43 -2.81
CA PRO A 51 6.21 1.36 -1.72
C PRO A 51 7.21 0.79 -0.72
N PHE A 52 7.55 -0.49 -0.85
CA PHE A 52 8.47 -1.19 0.01
C PHE A 52 9.46 -2.00 -0.82
N LYS A 53 10.69 -2.10 -0.32
CA LYS A 53 11.66 -3.08 -0.83
C LYS A 53 11.31 -4.48 -0.34
N GLU A 54 10.88 -4.59 0.92
CA GLU A 54 10.52 -5.82 1.60
C GLU A 54 9.37 -5.56 2.59
N LEU A 55 8.36 -6.44 2.60
CA LEU A 55 7.31 -6.54 3.59
C LEU A 55 7.34 -7.95 4.19
N ILE A 56 7.34 -8.04 5.52
CA ILE A 56 7.36 -9.32 6.24
C ILE A 56 6.10 -9.42 7.08
N ILE A 57 5.34 -10.49 6.88
CA ILE A 57 4.16 -10.82 7.67
C ILE A 57 4.48 -12.09 8.46
N GLU A 58 4.57 -11.93 9.78
CA GLU A 58 4.84 -13.04 10.70
C GLU A 58 3.53 -13.74 11.09
N PHE A 59 3.48 -15.06 10.87
CA PHE A 59 2.40 -15.93 11.29
C PHE A 59 2.90 -16.86 12.40
N LYS A 60 1.95 -17.50 13.11
CA LYS A 60 2.30 -18.52 14.12
C LYS A 60 3.09 -19.69 13.52
N ASP A 61 2.81 -20.04 12.27
CA ASP A 61 3.32 -21.26 11.61
C ASP A 61 4.34 -20.96 10.51
N GLY A 62 4.79 -19.71 10.39
CA GLY A 62 5.75 -19.31 9.35
C GLY A 62 5.72 -17.81 9.06
N ASN A 63 6.42 -17.41 8.03
CA ASN A 63 6.60 -16.01 7.66
C ASN A 63 6.36 -15.86 6.15
N LEU A 64 5.59 -14.84 5.76
CA LEU A 64 5.48 -14.41 4.38
C LEU A 64 6.40 -13.22 4.16
N VAL A 65 7.37 -13.39 3.27
CA VAL A 65 8.25 -12.31 2.83
C VAL A 65 7.85 -11.90 1.43
N ILE A 66 7.59 -10.62 1.26
CA ILE A 66 7.25 -10.01 -0.02
C ILE A 66 8.36 -9.05 -0.37
N SER A 67 9.05 -9.29 -1.47
CA SER A 67 10.09 -8.39 -1.99
C SER A 67 9.62 -7.74 -3.27
N GLY A 68 9.80 -6.43 -3.36
CA GLY A 68 9.56 -5.70 -4.59
C GLY A 68 10.60 -6.08 -5.66
N THR A 69 10.14 -6.33 -6.87
CA THR A 69 10.97 -6.51 -8.07
C THR A 69 10.79 -5.31 -9.00
N ARG A 70 11.53 -5.30 -10.12
CA ARG A 70 11.46 -4.22 -11.11
C ARG A 70 10.06 -4.07 -11.72
N ASP A 71 9.38 -5.19 -11.93
CA ASP A 71 8.14 -5.26 -12.70
C ASP A 71 6.94 -5.70 -11.82
N GLY A 72 7.11 -5.75 -10.50
CA GLY A 72 6.08 -6.16 -9.54
C GLY A 72 6.65 -6.64 -8.21
N PHE A 73 6.26 -7.82 -7.74
CA PHE A 73 6.75 -8.36 -6.46
C PHE A 73 6.75 -9.89 -6.41
N VAL A 74 7.59 -10.42 -5.54
CA VAL A 74 7.69 -11.86 -5.26
C VAL A 74 7.38 -12.11 -3.80
N GLY A 75 6.51 -13.08 -3.54
CA GLY A 75 6.16 -13.53 -2.21
C GLY A 75 6.68 -14.93 -1.93
N ILE A 76 7.23 -15.15 -0.74
CA ILE A 76 7.85 -16.39 -0.29
C ILE A 76 7.33 -16.71 1.10
N PHE A 77 6.69 -17.86 1.25
CA PHE A 77 6.22 -18.36 2.54
C PHE A 77 7.16 -19.45 3.07
N VAL A 78 7.81 -19.16 4.20
CA VAL A 78 8.79 -20.05 4.83
C VAL A 78 8.27 -20.48 6.20
N SER A 79 8.20 -21.79 6.44
CA SER A 79 7.85 -22.36 7.75
C SER A 79 9.09 -22.42 8.63
N GLY A 80 9.40 -21.32 9.33
CA GLY A 80 10.56 -21.24 10.22
C GLY A 80 11.14 -19.83 10.37
N PRO A 81 12.26 -19.69 11.12
CA PRO A 81 12.97 -18.42 11.23
C PRO A 81 13.45 -17.97 9.86
N VAL A 82 13.25 -16.69 9.55
CA VAL A 82 13.57 -16.08 8.26
C VAL A 82 14.81 -15.20 8.37
N ASP A 83 15.81 -15.46 7.52
CA ASP A 83 16.86 -14.51 7.21
C ASP A 83 16.53 -13.78 5.90
N VAL A 84 16.19 -12.50 6.03
CA VAL A 84 15.82 -11.62 4.93
C VAL A 84 16.96 -11.48 3.91
N ASN A 85 18.22 -11.54 4.36
CA ASN A 85 19.36 -11.44 3.45
C ASN A 85 19.53 -12.70 2.59
N GLU A 86 19.20 -13.87 3.13
CA GLU A 86 19.22 -15.13 2.38
C GLU A 86 18.11 -15.15 1.33
N ILE A 87 16.92 -14.68 1.70
CA ILE A 87 15.80 -14.53 0.76
C ILE A 87 16.15 -13.57 -0.38
N ARG A 88 16.72 -12.40 -0.06
CA ARG A 88 17.13 -11.44 -1.09
C ARG A 88 18.17 -12.03 -2.05
N LYS A 89 19.15 -12.77 -1.54
CA LYS A 89 20.13 -13.48 -2.40
C LYS A 89 19.45 -14.51 -3.29
N ALA A 90 18.53 -15.30 -2.73
CA ALA A 90 17.79 -16.30 -3.49
C ALA A 90 16.94 -15.68 -4.63
N ILE A 91 16.35 -14.51 -4.40
CA ILE A 91 15.60 -13.76 -5.41
C ILE A 91 16.54 -13.31 -6.55
N ILE A 92 17.67 -12.68 -6.22
CA ILE A 92 18.65 -12.21 -7.23
C ILE A 92 19.17 -13.39 -8.06
N GLU A 93 19.53 -14.50 -7.41
CA GLU A 93 20.02 -15.69 -8.09
C GLU A 93 18.94 -16.35 -8.98
N ALA A 94 17.66 -16.29 -8.57
CA ALA A 94 16.54 -16.78 -9.38
C ALA A 94 16.27 -15.91 -10.62
N GLU A 95 16.44 -14.59 -10.51
CA GLU A 95 16.40 -13.67 -11.67
C GLU A 95 17.60 -13.89 -12.61
N GLU A 96 18.79 -14.14 -12.07
CA GLU A 96 20.00 -14.42 -12.86
C GLU A 96 19.91 -15.77 -13.60
N ALA A 97 19.31 -16.80 -12.97
CA ALA A 97 19.09 -18.09 -13.60
C ALA A 97 18.11 -18.00 -14.80
N GLU A 98 17.05 -17.19 -14.68
CA GLU A 98 16.13 -16.93 -15.78
C GLU A 98 16.83 -16.16 -16.90
N LYS A 99 17.61 -15.11 -16.59
CA LYS A 99 18.38 -14.37 -17.62
C LYS A 99 19.40 -15.25 -18.34
N ALA A 100 20.09 -16.15 -17.64
CA ALA A 100 21.06 -17.05 -18.26
C ALA A 100 20.39 -17.99 -19.29
N GLU A 101 19.17 -18.44 -19.02
CA GLU A 101 18.41 -19.35 -19.89
C GLU A 101 17.70 -18.62 -21.03
N VAL A 102 17.24 -17.39 -20.80
CA VAL A 102 16.70 -16.51 -21.85
C VAL A 102 17.80 -16.11 -22.85
N VAL A 103 19.02 -15.83 -22.40
CA VAL A 103 20.17 -15.56 -23.28
C VAL A 103 20.57 -16.80 -24.10
N GLU A 104 20.40 -18.01 -23.56
CA GLU A 104 20.65 -19.24 -24.30
C GLU A 104 19.55 -19.53 -25.34
N ALA A 105 18.30 -19.14 -25.05
CA ALA A 105 17.16 -19.22 -25.97
C ALA A 105 17.17 -18.13 -27.06
N GLU A 106 17.49 -16.87 -26.73
CA GLU A 106 17.63 -15.77 -27.70
C GLU A 106 18.72 -16.07 -28.73
N LYS A 107 19.80 -16.74 -28.34
CA LYS A 107 20.87 -17.16 -29.25
C LYS A 107 20.40 -18.14 -30.35
N VAL A 108 19.25 -18.78 -30.14
CA VAL A 108 18.61 -19.68 -31.11
C VAL A 108 17.60 -18.93 -31.99
N GLU A 109 16.95 -17.89 -31.46
CA GLU A 109 15.98 -17.07 -32.20
C GLU A 109 16.60 -15.95 -33.04
N GLU A 110 17.78 -15.42 -32.69
CA GLU A 110 18.46 -14.29 -33.37
C GLU A 110 18.93 -14.59 -34.82
N VAL A 111 18.60 -15.76 -35.39
CA VAL A 111 18.84 -16.08 -36.82
C VAL A 111 17.62 -15.75 -37.70
N VAL A 112 16.46 -15.43 -37.11
CA VAL A 112 15.21 -15.24 -37.86
C VAL A 112 14.59 -13.87 -37.53
N GLU A 113 14.57 -13.00 -38.55
CA GLU A 113 13.74 -11.79 -38.69
C GLU A 113 14.24 -10.44 -38.11
N GLU A 114 14.95 -9.70 -38.97
CA GLU A 114 15.02 -8.23 -38.97
C GLU A 114 13.70 -7.60 -39.52
N ALA A 115 13.02 -6.76 -38.70
CA ALA A 115 12.53 -5.36 -38.89
C ALA A 115 11.79 -4.89 -40.20
N PRO A 116 11.09 -3.71 -40.24
CA PRO A 116 10.54 -2.81 -39.19
C PRO A 116 9.18 -2.06 -39.49
N ALA A 117 8.75 -1.21 -38.52
CA ALA A 117 7.97 0.06 -38.56
C ALA A 117 6.42 -0.02 -38.68
N GLU A 118 5.56 0.86 -38.12
CA GLU A 118 5.64 2.28 -37.71
C GLU A 118 4.44 2.67 -36.78
N ALA A 119 4.54 3.79 -36.04
CA ALA A 119 3.53 4.37 -35.11
C ALA A 119 2.41 5.17 -35.84
N PRO A 120 1.35 5.74 -35.18
CA PRO A 120 1.46 6.90 -34.28
C PRO A 120 0.41 7.02 -33.11
N ALA A 121 0.64 7.99 -32.23
CA ALA A 121 -0.24 8.58 -31.18
C ALA A 121 -1.15 9.72 -31.77
N PRO A 122 -1.86 10.63 -31.04
CA PRO A 122 -2.02 10.86 -29.59
C PRO A 122 -3.46 11.27 -29.13
N GLU A 123 -3.67 11.57 -27.83
CA GLU A 123 -4.37 12.80 -27.37
C GLU A 123 -4.20 13.03 -25.86
N ALA A 124 -4.10 14.32 -25.49
CA ALA A 124 -3.66 14.86 -24.21
C ALA A 124 -4.81 15.58 -23.48
N VAL A 125 -4.77 15.63 -22.14
CA VAL A 125 -5.40 16.69 -21.35
C VAL A 125 -4.49 17.03 -20.17
N GLU A 126 -3.95 18.26 -20.20
CA GLU A 126 -3.28 18.98 -19.11
C GLU A 126 -4.32 19.40 -18.05
N VAL A 127 -3.94 19.54 -16.77
CA VAL A 127 -4.10 20.80 -15.99
C VAL A 127 -3.10 20.83 -14.81
N GLU A 128 -2.17 21.79 -14.93
CA GLU A 128 -1.56 22.70 -13.94
C GLU A 128 -1.19 22.26 -12.51
N GLU A 129 0.12 22.30 -12.25
CA GLU A 129 0.72 22.54 -10.94
C GLU A 129 0.60 24.02 -10.55
N THR A 130 0.36 24.31 -9.27
CA THR A 130 0.93 25.52 -8.62
C THR A 130 1.22 25.28 -7.14
N PRO A 131 2.14 26.07 -6.54
CA PRO A 131 3.05 25.59 -5.50
C PRO A 131 2.90 26.28 -4.13
N VAL A 132 3.44 25.60 -3.09
CA VAL A 132 4.06 26.13 -1.85
C VAL A 132 3.17 26.93 -0.88
N GLU A 133 3.10 26.54 0.40
CA GLU A 133 3.71 27.27 1.55
C GLU A 133 3.36 26.61 2.91
N ALA A 134 4.36 26.42 3.76
CA ALA A 134 4.19 26.28 5.21
C ALA A 134 4.10 27.68 5.83
N PRO A 135 3.29 27.93 6.88
CA PRO A 135 3.91 28.13 8.20
C PRO A 135 3.06 27.71 9.42
N ALA A 136 3.74 27.78 10.57
CA ALA A 136 3.36 27.37 11.93
C ALA A 136 2.44 28.40 12.69
N PRO A 137 2.00 28.11 13.94
CA PRO A 137 0.82 28.66 14.65
C PRO A 137 1.19 29.92 15.50
N PRO A 138 0.42 30.43 16.51
CA PRO A 138 -0.94 30.10 17.02
C PRO A 138 -1.87 31.33 17.25
N VAL A 139 -3.18 31.13 17.40
CA VAL A 139 -4.07 32.12 18.05
C VAL A 139 -5.10 31.38 18.90
N GLU A 140 -5.08 31.65 20.21
CA GLU A 140 -6.08 31.21 21.20
C GLU A 140 -7.45 31.82 20.83
N GLU A 141 -8.45 30.99 20.54
CA GLU A 141 -9.82 31.47 20.42
C GLU A 141 -10.81 30.56 21.15
N LYS A 142 -11.73 31.22 21.84
CA LYS A 142 -12.70 30.71 22.82
C LYS A 142 -13.22 29.30 22.53
N VAL A 143 -13.22 28.50 23.60
CA VAL A 143 -13.71 27.13 23.66
C VAL A 143 -15.22 27.09 23.39
N GLU A 144 -15.61 27.02 22.11
CA GLU A 144 -16.96 26.68 21.68
C GLU A 144 -17.12 25.16 21.71
N VAL A 145 -18.07 24.68 22.52
CA VAL A 145 -18.43 23.25 22.55
C VAL A 145 -19.36 22.99 21.36
N LEU A 146 -18.88 22.17 20.42
CA LEU A 146 -19.60 21.75 19.23
C LEU A 146 -20.55 20.61 19.58
N GLY A 147 -21.77 20.66 19.01
CA GLY A 147 -22.80 19.65 19.22
C GLY A 147 -22.48 18.30 18.56
N ASP A 148 -23.20 17.25 18.97
CA ASP A 148 -23.04 15.88 18.47
C ASP A 148 -23.21 15.76 16.94
N GLU A 149 -23.94 16.70 16.33
CA GLU A 149 -24.14 16.79 14.89
C GLU A 149 -22.82 16.96 14.11
N VAL A 150 -21.86 17.70 14.66
CA VAL A 150 -20.55 17.88 14.02
C VAL A 150 -19.81 16.55 13.99
N VAL A 151 -19.90 15.74 15.04
CA VAL A 151 -19.26 14.41 15.10
C VAL A 151 -19.89 13.45 14.10
N GLU A 152 -21.21 13.47 13.92
CA GLU A 152 -21.86 12.66 12.88
C GLU A 152 -21.41 13.05 11.47
N GLN A 153 -21.22 14.35 11.23
CA GLN A 153 -20.72 14.84 9.95
C GLN A 153 -19.26 14.41 9.71
N LEU A 154 -18.41 14.46 10.75
CA LEU A 154 -17.05 13.92 10.68
C LEU A 154 -17.05 12.43 10.36
N LYS A 155 -17.94 11.64 10.97
CA LYS A 155 -18.12 10.23 10.61
C LYS A 155 -18.55 10.04 9.16
N GLY A 156 -19.44 10.89 8.65
CA GLY A 156 -19.85 10.89 7.25
C GLY A 156 -18.68 11.16 6.29
N ILE A 157 -17.86 12.18 6.59
CA ILE A 157 -16.65 12.48 5.81
C ILE A 157 -15.70 11.29 5.87
N ALA A 158 -15.43 10.73 7.06
CA ALA A 158 -14.60 9.54 7.20
C ALA A 158 -15.13 8.38 6.33
N GLY A 159 -16.45 8.16 6.29
CA GLY A 159 -17.12 7.17 5.44
C GLY A 159 -16.82 7.33 3.95
N ASN A 160 -16.81 8.56 3.45
CA ASN A 160 -16.55 8.85 2.04
C ASN A 160 -15.11 8.52 1.60
N TYR A 161 -14.15 8.64 2.52
CA TYR A 161 -12.73 8.42 2.22
C TYR A 161 -12.26 7.01 2.59
N LEU A 162 -12.64 6.52 3.76
CA LEU A 162 -12.17 5.26 4.34
C LEU A 162 -13.09 4.07 4.00
N GLY A 163 -14.29 4.33 3.45
CA GLY A 163 -15.25 3.30 3.08
C GLY A 163 -15.63 2.44 4.29
N ASP A 164 -15.59 1.12 4.11
CA ASP A 164 -16.01 0.14 5.13
C ASP A 164 -15.15 0.17 6.40
N PHE A 165 -13.93 0.71 6.33
CA PHE A 165 -13.03 0.83 7.49
C PHE A 165 -13.28 2.10 8.31
N ALA A 166 -14.13 3.01 7.83
CA ALA A 166 -14.31 4.33 8.43
C ALA A 166 -14.74 4.26 9.89
N GLU A 167 -15.72 3.44 10.22
CA GLU A 167 -16.25 3.34 11.58
C GLU A 167 -15.20 2.80 12.56
N GLU A 168 -14.49 1.74 12.16
CA GLU A 168 -13.46 1.11 13.00
C GLU A 168 -12.28 2.07 13.26
N ILE A 169 -11.74 2.67 12.20
CA ILE A 169 -10.61 3.61 12.31
C ILE A 169 -11.01 4.83 13.14
N PHE A 170 -12.19 5.39 12.86
CA PHE A 170 -12.68 6.56 13.57
C PHE A 170 -12.83 6.27 15.06
N MET A 171 -13.46 5.15 15.44
CA MET A 171 -13.70 4.82 16.84
C MET A 171 -12.42 4.41 17.57
N ASN A 172 -11.47 3.76 16.89
CA ASN A 172 -10.17 3.45 17.45
C ASN A 172 -9.38 4.73 17.78
N VAL A 173 -9.27 5.66 16.82
CA VAL A 173 -8.60 6.95 17.05
C VAL A 173 -9.35 7.79 18.09
N TRP A 174 -10.68 7.74 18.10
CA TRP A 174 -11.51 8.45 19.08
C TRP A 174 -11.23 7.96 20.51
N GLY A 175 -11.09 6.64 20.69
CA GLY A 175 -10.70 6.02 21.94
C GLY A 175 -9.26 6.34 22.35
N ASP A 176 -8.32 6.24 21.42
CA ASP A 176 -6.89 6.50 21.67
C ASP A 176 -6.63 7.95 22.09
N GLU A 177 -7.35 8.91 21.49
CA GLU A 177 -7.29 10.33 21.86
C GLU A 177 -8.12 10.68 23.11
N GLY A 178 -8.81 9.70 23.71
CA GLY A 178 -9.61 9.86 24.92
C GLY A 178 -10.79 10.83 24.76
N MET A 179 -11.36 10.90 23.54
CA MET A 179 -12.39 11.87 23.20
C MET A 179 -13.71 11.66 23.97
N ASP A 180 -13.95 10.47 24.53
CA ASP A 180 -15.10 10.18 25.39
C ASP A 180 -15.10 11.01 26.70
N GLY A 181 -13.92 11.44 27.16
CA GLY A 181 -13.75 12.27 28.36
C GLY A 181 -13.46 13.74 28.06
N LYS A 182 -13.30 14.11 26.80
CA LYS A 182 -13.00 15.48 26.37
C LYS A 182 -14.27 16.21 25.96
N GLU A 183 -14.30 17.52 26.23
CA GLU A 183 -15.32 18.37 25.61
C GLU A 183 -15.06 18.44 24.10
N LYS A 184 -16.14 18.45 23.30
CA LYS A 184 -16.08 18.50 21.83
C LYS A 184 -15.79 19.91 21.34
N THR A 185 -14.65 20.44 21.74
CA THR A 185 -14.21 21.80 21.40
C THR A 185 -13.56 21.78 20.01
N ARG A 186 -13.49 22.93 19.34
CA ARG A 186 -12.77 23.03 18.05
C ARG A 186 -11.35 22.49 18.14
N ASP A 187 -10.59 22.89 19.15
CA ASP A 187 -9.20 22.46 19.30
C ASP A 187 -9.08 20.95 19.50
N ASN A 188 -9.90 20.37 20.37
CA ASN A 188 -9.89 18.92 20.62
C ASN A 188 -10.29 18.13 19.36
N LEU A 189 -11.27 18.63 18.61
CA LEU A 189 -11.69 18.00 17.36
C LEU A 189 -10.64 18.16 16.25
N ILE A 190 -9.95 19.29 16.17
CA ILE A 190 -8.84 19.48 15.22
C ILE A 190 -7.67 18.57 15.56
N GLU A 191 -7.30 18.44 16.84
CA GLU A 191 -6.28 17.48 17.29
C GLU A 191 -6.67 16.05 16.92
N PHE A 192 -7.93 15.67 17.18
CA PHE A 192 -8.47 14.38 16.77
C PHE A 192 -8.41 14.20 15.24
N ILE A 193 -8.77 15.21 14.45
CA ILE A 193 -8.71 15.14 12.98
C ILE A 193 -7.27 14.93 12.50
N TYR A 194 -6.28 15.58 13.10
CA TYR A 194 -4.88 15.34 12.76
C TYR A 194 -4.41 13.95 13.18
N ALA A 195 -4.89 13.42 14.30
CA ALA A 195 -4.63 12.03 14.68
C ALA A 195 -5.26 11.05 13.68
N LEU A 196 -6.51 11.30 13.30
CA LEU A 196 -7.24 10.53 12.32
C LEU A 196 -6.57 10.58 10.95
N GLN A 197 -6.07 11.74 10.54
CA GLN A 197 -5.28 11.93 9.32
C GLN A 197 -4.03 11.05 9.32
N ARG A 198 -3.27 11.02 10.42
CA ARG A 198 -2.05 10.21 10.53
C ARG A 198 -2.37 8.73 10.41
N SER A 199 -3.42 8.27 11.07
CA SER A 199 -3.88 6.88 11.01
C SER A 199 -4.43 6.52 9.62
N ALA A 200 -5.23 7.39 9.02
CA ALA A 200 -5.79 7.20 7.68
C ALA A 200 -4.74 7.28 6.56
N SER A 201 -3.67 8.06 6.74
CA SER A 201 -2.59 8.23 5.75
C SER A 201 -1.96 6.90 5.34
N MET A 202 -1.87 5.94 6.27
CA MET A 202 -1.35 4.60 5.99
C MET A 202 -2.32 3.74 5.16
N ILE A 203 -3.59 4.11 5.08
CA ILE A 203 -4.67 3.30 4.48
C ILE A 203 -5.09 3.87 3.14
N ILE A 204 -5.30 5.19 3.06
CA ILE A 204 -5.76 5.88 1.85
C ILE A 204 -4.66 6.72 1.18
N GLY A 205 -3.46 6.72 1.74
CA GLY A 205 -2.33 7.51 1.27
C GLY A 205 -2.34 8.95 1.84
N PRO A 206 -1.18 9.61 1.90
CA PRO A 206 -1.01 10.89 2.57
C PRO A 206 -1.86 12.00 1.96
N SER A 207 -1.94 12.08 0.62
CA SER A 207 -2.69 13.13 -0.06
C SER A 207 -4.20 13.02 0.20
N LYS A 208 -4.78 11.82 0.12
CA LYS A 208 -6.21 11.63 0.38
C LYS A 208 -6.55 11.79 1.86
N ALA A 209 -5.67 11.35 2.76
CA ALA A 209 -5.84 11.59 4.19
C ALA A 209 -5.76 13.08 4.53
N GLN A 210 -4.89 13.82 3.85
CA GLN A 210 -4.83 15.27 3.99
C GLN A 210 -6.12 15.94 3.50
N SER A 211 -6.63 15.59 2.31
CA SER A 211 -7.91 16.13 1.82
C SER A 211 -9.08 15.82 2.76
N MET A 212 -9.13 14.60 3.30
CA MET A 212 -10.12 14.21 4.31
C MET A 212 -10.03 15.10 5.55
N ALA A 213 -8.82 15.34 6.06
CA ALA A 213 -8.59 16.15 7.24
C ALA A 213 -8.96 17.63 7.00
N GLU A 214 -8.63 18.17 5.82
CA GLU A 214 -8.99 19.52 5.42
C GLU A 214 -10.51 19.70 5.38
N GLU A 215 -11.23 18.78 4.75
CA GLU A 215 -12.70 18.77 4.69
C GLU A 215 -13.33 18.70 6.09
N MET A 216 -12.78 17.87 6.98
CA MET A 216 -13.21 17.77 8.37
C MET A 216 -12.94 19.05 9.18
N ILE A 217 -11.77 19.68 8.99
CA ILE A 217 -11.40 20.92 9.67
C ILE A 217 -12.28 22.07 9.20
N GLU A 218 -12.59 22.16 7.92
CA GLU A 218 -13.56 23.13 7.40
C GLU A 218 -14.93 22.97 8.07
N ARG A 219 -15.37 21.72 8.27
CA ARG A 219 -16.64 21.45 8.95
C ARG A 219 -16.64 21.89 10.40
N VAL A 220 -15.55 21.64 11.13
CA VAL A 220 -15.37 22.06 12.53
C VAL A 220 -15.28 23.60 12.65
N LYS A 221 -14.78 24.30 11.63
CA LYS A 221 -14.76 25.76 11.59
C LYS A 221 -16.13 26.39 11.29
N GLN A 222 -17.02 25.66 10.61
CA GLN A 222 -18.37 26.11 10.25
C GLN A 222 -19.43 25.82 11.31
N GLY A 223 -19.23 24.77 12.12
CA GLY A 223 -20.04 24.48 13.31
C GLY A 223 -19.67 25.37 14.48
#